data_AF-A0A392NGC0-F1
#
_entry.id   AF-A0A392NGC0-F1
#
_cell.length_a   1.000
_cell.length_b   1.000
_cell.length_c   1.000
_cell.angle_alpha   90.00
_cell.angle_beta   90.00
_cell.angle_gamma   90.00
#
_symmetry.space_group_name_H-M   'P 1'
#
loop_
_entity.id
_entity.type
_entity.pdbx_description
1 polymer ?
#
loop_
_entity_poly.entity_id
_entity_poly.type
_entity_poly.pdbx_seq_one_letter_code
_entity_poly.pdbx_strand_id
1 'polypeptide(L)'
;HYIPQLANAILDYNAHSTGYKFKLKGVAIGNPLLNLDRDVQATYDYFWSHGMISDEIGLAIMKDCDFDDYTFKSPHNISESCYSATSDAYKIVGDYINNYDVILDVCYPSIVQQELRLKKM
;
A
#
# COMPACT_ATOMS: atom_id res chain seq x y z
N HIS A 1 8.55 -7.50 0.71
CA HIS A 1 10.03 -7.42 0.78
C HIS A 1 10.70 -8.49 1.65
N TYR A 2 10.50 -8.52 2.97
CA TYR A 2 11.33 -9.36 3.88
C TYR A 2 11.24 -10.85 3.62
N ILE A 3 10.03 -11.38 3.44
CA ILE A 3 9.80 -12.83 3.36
C ILE A 3 10.49 -13.45 2.14
N PRO A 4 10.34 -12.93 0.89
CA PRO A 4 11.08 -13.45 -0.26
C PRO A 4 12.61 -13.33 -0.11
N GLN A 5 13.10 -12.21 0.44
CA GLN A 5 14.53 -11.99 0.61
C GLN A 5 15.14 -12.97 1.62
N LEU A 6 14.45 -13.21 2.74
CA LEU A 6 14.86 -14.21 3.73
C LEU A 6 14.83 -15.63 3.14
N ALA A 7 13.80 -15.96 2.37
CA ALA A 7 13.72 -17.25 1.69
C ALA A 7 14.92 -17.48 0.76
N ASN A 8 15.28 -16.45 -0.03
CA ASN A 8 16.48 -16.51 -0.88
C ASN A 8 17.76 -16.69 -0.07
N ALA A 9 17.92 -15.97 1.05
CA ALA A 9 19.09 -16.12 1.92
C ALA A 9 19.18 -17.53 2.54
N ILE A 10 18.05 -18.12 2.93
CA ILE A 10 18.00 -19.50 3.44
C ILE A 10 18.40 -20.51 2.35
N LEU A 11 17.91 -20.32 1.12
CA LEU A 11 18.25 -21.18 -0.02
C LEU A 11 19.74 -21.06 -0.38
N ASP A 12 20.28 -19.85 -0.39
CA ASP A 12 21.69 -19.59 -0.64
C ASP A 12 22.59 -20.24 0.43
N TYR A 13 22.24 -20.07 1.71
CA TYR A 13 22.91 -20.77 2.81
C TYR A 13 22.88 -22.30 2.62
N ASN A 14 21.71 -22.86 2.28
CA ASN A 14 21.55 -24.31 2.09
C ASN A 14 22.38 -24.86 0.92
N ALA A 15 22.65 -24.05 -0.11
CA ALA A 15 23.48 -24.43 -1.25
C ALA A 15 24.95 -24.57 -0.84
N HIS A 16 25.44 -23.71 0.05
CA HIS A 16 26.84 -23.67 0.49
C HIS A 16 27.14 -24.45 1.78
N SER A 17 26.12 -24.78 2.57
CA SER A 17 26.29 -25.51 3.84
C SER A 17 26.61 -26.99 3.60
N THR A 18 27.70 -27.46 4.20
CA THR A 18 28.09 -28.89 4.29
C THR A 18 27.51 -29.57 5.54
N GLY A 19 26.94 -28.81 6.46
CA GLY A 19 26.37 -29.28 7.71
C GLY A 19 24.84 -29.19 7.73
N TYR A 20 24.31 -28.47 8.71
CA TYR A 20 22.87 -28.28 8.86
C TYR A 20 22.25 -27.55 7.66
N LYS A 21 21.04 -27.97 7.28
CA LYS A 21 20.23 -27.35 6.23
C LYS A 21 18.81 -27.10 6.73
N PHE A 22 18.28 -25.92 6.45
CA PHE A 22 16.91 -25.57 6.75
C PHE A 22 15.95 -26.28 5.78
N LYS A 23 14.95 -26.97 6.30
CA LYS A 23 13.91 -27.64 5.48
C LYS A 23 12.78 -26.67 5.10
N LEU A 24 13.12 -25.59 4.37
CA LEU A 24 12.13 -24.63 3.87
C LEU A 24 11.16 -25.33 2.91
N LYS A 25 9.85 -25.19 3.14
CA LYS A 25 8.79 -25.82 2.32
C LYS A 25 8.02 -24.85 1.43
N GLY A 26 8.02 -23.58 1.79
CA GLY A 26 7.32 -22.53 1.07
C GLY A 26 7.27 -21.25 1.91
N VAL A 27 6.70 -20.22 1.31
CA VAL A 27 6.42 -18.93 1.96
C VAL A 27 4.97 -18.55 1.73
N ALA A 28 4.38 -17.86 2.69
CA ALA A 28 3.07 -17.23 2.56
C ALA A 28 3.23 -15.73 2.84
N ILE A 29 2.54 -14.91 2.06
CA ILE A 29 2.62 -13.45 2.20
C ILE A 29 1.20 -12.90 2.00
N GLY A 30 0.70 -12.19 3.01
CA GLY A 30 -0.62 -11.54 2.96
C GLY A 30 -0.46 -10.05 2.65
N ASN A 31 -1.29 -9.53 1.75
CA ASN A 31 -1.32 -8.14 1.30
C ASN A 31 0.08 -7.52 1.10
N PRO A 32 0.94 -8.15 0.26
CA PRO A 32 2.32 -7.76 0.14
C PRO A 32 2.51 -6.49 -0.70
N LEU A 33 3.64 -5.82 -0.45
CA LEU A 33 4.31 -4.98 -1.43
C LEU A 33 5.33 -5.85 -2.19
N LEU A 34 5.14 -5.99 -3.50
CA LEU A 34 5.92 -6.84 -4.41
C LEU A 34 6.55 -6.05 -5.55
N ASN A 35 5.77 -5.22 -6.24
CA ASN A 35 6.21 -4.45 -7.40
C ASN A 35 5.49 -3.09 -7.41
N LEU A 36 6.24 -2.01 -7.20
CA LEU A 36 5.67 -0.66 -7.06
C LEU A 36 4.88 -0.24 -8.30
N ASP A 37 5.37 -0.57 -9.49
CA ASP A 37 4.74 -0.22 -10.77
C ASP A 37 3.31 -0.79 -10.88
N ARG A 38 3.05 -1.91 -10.20
CA ARG A 38 1.72 -2.55 -10.18
C ARG A 38 0.94 -2.24 -8.93
N ASP A 39 1.58 -2.31 -7.77
CA ASP A 39 0.92 -2.14 -6.48
C ASP A 39 0.41 -0.70 -6.29
N VAL A 40 1.14 0.30 -6.80
CA VAL A 40 0.72 1.70 -6.71
C VAL A 40 -0.40 2.01 -7.68
N GLN A 41 -0.30 1.57 -8.94
CA GLN A 41 -1.40 1.69 -9.90
C GLN A 41 -2.68 1.05 -9.37
N ALA A 42 -2.57 -0.18 -8.86
CA ALA A 42 -3.69 -0.95 -8.33
C ALA A 42 -4.38 -0.27 -7.14
N THR A 43 -3.66 0.57 -6.38
CA THR A 43 -4.26 1.36 -5.28
C THR A 43 -5.31 2.35 -5.82
N TYR A 44 -5.01 3.05 -6.91
CA TYR A 44 -5.96 4.00 -7.51
C TYR A 44 -7.09 3.30 -8.27
N ASP A 45 -6.80 2.17 -8.93
CA ASP A 45 -7.83 1.29 -9.50
C ASP A 45 -8.80 0.80 -8.43
N TYR A 46 -8.27 0.43 -7.26
CA TYR A 46 -9.07 0.00 -6.11
C TYR A 46 -9.98 1.13 -5.62
N PHE A 47 -9.43 2.33 -5.40
CA PHE A 47 -10.23 3.48 -4.99
C PHE A 47 -11.35 3.80 -5.99
N TRP A 48 -11.05 3.76 -7.29
CA TRP A 48 -12.05 4.05 -8.30
C TRP A 48 -13.14 2.98 -8.37
N SER A 49 -12.76 1.70 -8.43
CA SER A 49 -13.71 0.57 -8.47
C SER A 49 -14.58 0.43 -7.22
N HIS A 50 -14.16 1.02 -6.09
CA HIS A 50 -14.93 1.04 -4.83
C HIS A 50 -15.67 2.36 -4.60
N GLY A 51 -15.74 3.24 -5.61
CA GLY A 51 -16.48 4.50 -5.55
C GLY A 51 -15.91 5.51 -4.56
N MET A 52 -14.62 5.38 -4.22
CA MET A 52 -13.94 6.27 -3.28
C MET A 52 -13.43 7.55 -3.96
N ILE A 53 -13.18 7.50 -5.26
CA ILE A 53 -12.81 8.65 -6.10
C ILE A 53 -13.72 8.73 -7.31
N SER A 54 -13.85 9.93 -7.89
CA SER A 54 -14.73 10.16 -9.05
C SER A 54 -14.14 9.61 -10.36
N ASP A 55 -14.99 9.44 -11.37
CA ASP A 55 -14.58 9.01 -12.71
C ASP A 55 -13.55 9.96 -13.32
N GLU A 56 -13.70 11.27 -13.11
CA GLU A 56 -12.76 12.26 -13.63
C GLU A 56 -11.34 12.02 -13.09
N ILE A 57 -11.21 11.71 -11.80
CA ILE A 57 -9.92 11.48 -11.15
C ILE A 57 -9.37 10.10 -11.51
N GLY A 58 -10.20 9.05 -11.45
CA GLY A 58 -9.79 7.70 -11.83
C GLY A 58 -9.27 7.64 -13.26
N LEU A 59 -10.01 8.23 -14.21
CA LEU A 59 -9.60 8.28 -15.62
C LEU A 59 -8.36 9.16 -15.82
N ALA A 60 -8.24 10.29 -15.11
CA ALA A 60 -7.05 11.13 -15.19
C ALA A 60 -5.80 10.37 -14.74
N ILE A 61 -5.87 9.64 -13.61
CA ILE A 61 -4.75 8.84 -13.13
C ILE A 61 -4.37 7.76 -14.13
N MET A 62 -5.35 6.99 -14.64
CA MET A 62 -5.08 5.88 -15.57
C MET A 62 -4.53 6.33 -16.93
N LYS A 63 -4.76 7.60 -17.30
CA LYS A 63 -4.30 8.17 -18.56
C LYS A 63 -2.97 8.91 -18.43
N ASP A 64 -2.82 9.68 -17.36
CA ASP A 64 -1.76 10.69 -17.24
C ASP A 64 -0.58 10.22 -16.37
N CYS A 65 -0.77 9.17 -15.57
CA CYS A 65 0.29 8.56 -14.78
C CYS A 65 0.97 7.43 -15.54
N ASP A 66 2.29 7.55 -15.68
CA ASP A 66 3.16 6.42 -16.00
C ASP A 66 3.66 5.82 -14.69
N PHE A 67 3.34 4.55 -14.46
CA PHE A 67 3.75 3.80 -13.27
C PHE A 67 4.96 2.92 -13.55
N ASP A 68 5.47 2.86 -14.78
CA ASP A 68 6.70 2.14 -15.06
C ASP A 68 7.87 2.80 -14.30
N ASP A 69 8.71 1.99 -13.65
CA ASP A 69 9.83 2.44 -12.79
C ASP A 69 9.39 3.36 -11.62
N TYR A 70 8.18 3.17 -11.07
CA TYR A 70 7.66 3.98 -9.97
C TYR A 70 8.53 3.84 -8.71
N THR A 71 8.78 4.96 -8.02
CA THR A 71 9.61 4.99 -6.81
C THR A 71 9.09 5.97 -5.78
N PHE A 72 9.00 5.56 -4.51
CA PHE A 72 8.63 6.50 -3.43
C PHE A 72 9.68 7.60 -3.15
N LYS A 73 10.87 7.53 -3.78
CA LYS A 73 11.93 8.51 -3.57
C LYS A 73 11.67 9.79 -4.35
N SER A 74 11.96 10.91 -3.71
CA SER A 74 12.06 12.21 -4.39
C SER A 74 13.46 12.40 -4.98
N PRO A 75 13.60 12.94 -6.21
CA PRO A 75 12.52 13.41 -7.08
C PRO A 75 11.75 12.25 -7.72
N HIS A 76 10.43 12.35 -7.67
CA HIS A 76 9.51 11.40 -8.31
C HIS A 76 9.29 11.85 -9.75
N ASN A 77 9.67 11.03 -10.73
CA ASN A 77 9.59 11.40 -12.15
C ASN A 77 8.18 11.13 -12.69
N ILE A 78 7.20 11.94 -12.29
CA ILE A 78 5.82 11.90 -12.81
C ILE A 78 5.41 13.23 -13.41
N SER A 79 4.45 13.19 -14.33
CA SER A 79 3.84 14.39 -14.91
C SER A 79 3.14 15.23 -13.82
N GLU A 80 3.07 16.55 -14.05
CA GLU A 80 2.34 17.46 -13.15
C GLU A 80 0.85 17.09 -13.05
N SER A 81 0.25 16.64 -14.16
CA SER A 81 -1.13 16.16 -14.19
C SER A 81 -1.32 14.89 -13.34
N CYS A 82 -0.41 13.90 -13.45
CA CYS A 82 -0.42 12.73 -12.59
C CYS A 82 -0.29 13.11 -11.12
N TYR A 83 0.65 13.99 -10.80
CA TYR A 83 0.84 14.46 -9.43
C TYR A 83 -0.42 15.14 -8.88
N SER A 84 -1.07 16.01 -9.68
CA SER A 84 -2.32 16.65 -9.28
C SER A 84 -3.43 15.64 -9.04
N ALA A 85 -3.65 14.72 -9.99
CA ALA A 85 -4.73 13.74 -9.91
C ALA A 85 -4.55 12.76 -8.73
N THR A 86 -3.33 12.28 -8.51
CA THR A 86 -3.01 11.42 -7.36
C THR A 86 -3.13 12.18 -6.04
N SER A 87 -2.70 13.45 -5.99
CA SER A 87 -2.90 14.30 -4.81
C SER A 87 -4.38 14.50 -4.47
N ASP A 88 -5.22 14.72 -5.47
CA ASP A 88 -6.66 14.89 -5.27
C ASP A 88 -7.34 13.59 -4.85
N ALA A 89 -6.95 12.45 -5.41
CA ALA A 89 -7.38 11.14 -4.94
C ALA A 89 -7.08 10.94 -3.44
N TYR A 90 -5.85 11.26 -2.99
CA TYR A 90 -5.49 11.17 -1.57
C TYR A 90 -6.30 12.11 -0.68
N LYS A 91 -6.58 13.34 -1.13
CA LYS A 91 -7.40 14.28 -0.35
C LYS A 91 -8.84 13.80 -0.20
N ILE A 92 -9.41 13.19 -1.24
CA ILE A 92 -10.79 12.69 -1.23
C ILE A 92 -10.93 11.50 -0.29
N VAL A 93 -10.02 10.53 -0.38
CA VAL A 93 -9.99 9.39 0.55
C VAL A 93 -9.78 9.90 1.98
N GLY A 94 -8.81 10.80 2.15
CA GLY A 94 -8.60 11.58 3.37
C GLY A 94 -8.40 10.74 4.62
N ASP A 95 -8.54 11.40 5.78
CA ASP A 95 -8.37 10.78 7.10
C ASP A 95 -9.64 10.12 7.64
N TYR A 96 -10.74 10.17 6.89
CA TYR A 96 -12.04 9.61 7.28
C TYR A 96 -12.24 8.17 6.82
N ILE A 97 -11.33 7.63 6.01
CA ILE A 97 -11.34 6.25 5.55
C ILE A 97 -10.07 5.55 6.05
N ASN A 98 -10.24 4.37 6.61
CA ASN A 98 -9.11 3.52 6.95
C ASN A 98 -8.58 2.83 5.68
N ASN A 99 -7.37 3.20 5.26
CA ASN A 99 -6.74 2.63 4.06
C ASN A 99 -6.33 1.16 4.20
N TYR A 100 -6.29 0.61 5.42
CA TYR A 100 -6.09 -0.82 5.66
C TYR A 100 -7.39 -1.62 5.52
N ASP A 101 -8.54 -0.98 5.74
CA ASP A 101 -9.86 -1.61 5.65
C ASP A 101 -10.95 -0.55 5.42
N VAL A 102 -11.36 -0.39 4.15
CA VAL A 102 -12.20 0.72 3.70
C VAL A 102 -13.67 0.63 4.13
N ILE A 103 -14.10 -0.48 4.72
CA ILE A 103 -15.47 -0.66 5.25
C ILE A 103 -15.53 -0.48 6.77
N LEU A 104 -14.38 -0.33 7.44
CA LEU A 104 -14.31 -0.07 8.87
C LEU A 104 -14.26 1.43 9.17
N ASP A 105 -14.70 1.77 10.37
CA ASP A 105 -14.59 3.13 10.90
C ASP A 105 -13.13 3.46 11.27
N VAL A 106 -12.83 4.75 11.35
CA VAL A 106 -11.53 5.26 11.76
C VAL A 106 -11.43 5.34 13.28
N CYS A 107 -10.23 5.11 13.80
CA CYS A 107 -9.99 5.25 15.22
C CYS A 107 -10.15 6.71 15.67
N TYR A 108 -11.01 6.94 16.66
CA TYR A 108 -11.05 8.24 17.33
C TYR A 108 -9.67 8.62 17.89
N PRO A 109 -9.30 9.92 17.85
CA PRO A 109 -8.12 10.42 18.54
C PRO A 109 -8.14 10.01 20.02
N SER A 110 -6.96 9.74 20.60
CA SER A 110 -6.83 9.26 21.98
C SER A 110 -7.57 10.13 23.00
N ILE A 111 -7.59 11.45 22.80
CA ILE A 111 -8.31 12.39 23.66
C ILE A 111 -9.83 12.19 23.62
N VAL A 112 -10.39 11.98 22.43
CA VAL A 112 -11.83 11.72 22.24
C VAL A 112 -12.19 10.36 22.83
N GLN A 113 -11.36 9.33 22.63
CA GLN A 113 -11.56 8.03 23.27
C GLN A 113 -11.54 8.13 24.79
N GLN A 114 -10.63 8.92 25.36
CA GLN A 114 -10.55 9.14 26.81
C GLN A 114 -11.81 9.84 27.33
N GLU A 115 -12.27 10.91 26.68
CA GLU A 115 -13.53 11.57 27.04
C GLU A 115 -14.74 10.64 26.97
N LEU A 116 -14.86 9.83 25.90
CA LEU A 116 -15.96 8.88 25.73
C LEU A 116 -15.97 7.81 26.82
N ARG A 117 -14.79 7.37 27.28
CA ARG A 117 -14.67 6.42 28.39
C ARG A 117 -15.05 7.06 29.72
N LEU A 118 -14.59 8.29 29.98
CA LEU A 118 -14.91 9.02 31.21
C LEU A 118 -16.39 9.40 31.31
N LYS A 119 -17.03 9.74 30.18
CA LYS A 119 -18.48 10.07 30.12
C LYS A 119 -19.40 8.84 30.22
N LYS A 120 -18.87 7.62 30.06
CA LYS A 120 -19.62 6.36 30.22
C LYS A 120 -19.62 5.81 31.65
N MET A 121 -18.80 6.38 32.53
CA MET A 121 -18.79 6.10 33.98
C MET A 121 -19.84 6.97 34.68
#